data_AF-A0A9D4VLD9-F1
#
_entry.id   AF-A0A9D4VLD9-F1
#
_cell.length_a   1.000
_cell.length_b   1.000
_cell.length_c   1.000
_cell.angle_alpha   90.00
_cell.angle_beta   90.00
_cell.angle_gamma   90.00
#
_symmetry.space_group_name_H-M   'P 1'
#
loop_
_entity.id
_entity.type
_entity.pdbx_description
1 polymer ?
#
loop_
_entity_poly.entity_id
_entity_poly.type
_entity_poly.pdbx_seq_one_letter_code
_entity_poly.pdbx_strand_id
1 'polypeptide(L)'
;MTTDEKQHVADLAKRHVAPRNILLSLQDKFPENVTRITQVYKHKSVIEKEIRGPRSEIQHLFKLIEDAGYVYWSRKQDDSEVVREIFWAHPDSPPEKWMSLPDMGYLIANRYNVVLVCLGNPCITFFPMTSSHSPNVSICCIGFVNQNHWVQVNMKEGFPLPPVTLDWNKFRSHIATTWMLGFAGRMQH
;
A
#
# COMPACT_ATOMS: atom_id res chain seq x y z
N MET A 1 -14.45 25.79 -15.43
CA MET A 1 -12.99 25.78 -15.43
C MET A 1 -12.50 26.46 -16.69
N THR A 2 -11.64 27.45 -16.52
CA THR A 2 -10.86 28.06 -17.62
C THR A 2 -9.87 27.05 -18.20
N THR A 3 -9.23 27.39 -19.32
CA THR A 3 -8.21 26.52 -19.94
C THR A 3 -7.04 26.27 -18.99
N ASP A 4 -6.56 27.31 -18.30
CA ASP A 4 -5.44 27.22 -17.36
C ASP A 4 -5.77 26.34 -16.15
N GLU A 5 -6.99 26.44 -15.63
CA GLU A 5 -7.48 25.59 -14.54
C GLU A 5 -7.54 24.12 -14.98
N LYS A 6 -8.05 23.85 -16.19
CA LYS A 6 -8.10 22.48 -16.74
C LYS A 6 -6.70 21.91 -16.95
N GLN A 7 -5.75 22.72 -17.44
CA GLN A 7 -4.36 22.30 -17.62
C GLN A 7 -3.72 21.97 -16.27
N HIS A 8 -3.94 22.79 -15.25
CA HIS A 8 -3.45 22.53 -13.90
C HIS A 8 -3.99 21.22 -13.33
N VAL A 9 -5.29 20.93 -13.52
CA VAL A 9 -5.88 19.62 -13.16
C VAL A 9 -5.22 18.50 -13.94
N ALA A 10 -4.96 18.67 -15.24
CA ALA A 10 -4.36 17.65 -16.08
C ALA A 10 -2.95 17.28 -15.65
N ASP A 11 -2.13 18.27 -15.30
CA ASP A 11 -0.75 18.04 -14.85
C ASP A 11 -0.73 17.27 -13.53
N LEU A 12 -1.62 17.59 -12.59
CA LEU A 12 -1.73 16.87 -11.31
C LEU A 12 -2.37 15.49 -11.46
N ALA A 13 -3.33 15.33 -12.38
CA ALA A 13 -3.94 14.04 -12.70
C ALA A 13 -2.92 13.05 -13.29
N LYS A 14 -2.07 13.51 -14.22
CA LYS A 14 -0.95 12.73 -14.78
C LYS A 14 0.06 12.26 -13.72
N ARG A 15 0.14 12.96 -12.59
CA ARG A 15 1.00 12.61 -11.45
C ARG A 15 0.28 11.80 -10.36
N HIS A 16 -0.92 11.30 -10.66
CA HIS A 16 -1.76 10.52 -9.75
C HIS A 16 -2.07 11.19 -8.40
N VAL A 17 -2.12 12.53 -8.36
CA VAL A 17 -2.43 13.28 -7.13
C VAL A 17 -3.88 13.04 -6.72
N ALA A 18 -4.13 12.90 -5.41
CA ALA A 18 -5.47 12.68 -4.88
C ALA A 18 -6.41 13.87 -5.20
N PRO A 19 -7.68 13.63 -5.62
CA PRO A 19 -8.62 14.69 -6.04
C PRO A 19 -8.79 15.83 -5.03
N ARG A 20 -8.76 15.52 -3.72
CA ARG A 20 -8.82 16.52 -2.66
C ARG A 20 -7.63 17.50 -2.74
N ASN A 21 -6.44 17.00 -2.97
CA ASN A 21 -5.22 17.83 -3.05
C ASN A 21 -5.17 18.62 -4.37
N ILE A 22 -5.73 18.07 -5.45
CA ILE A 22 -5.91 18.81 -6.71
C ILE A 22 -6.85 20.01 -6.48
N LEU A 23 -7.97 19.80 -5.79
CA LEU A 23 -8.91 20.89 -5.49
C LEU A 23 -8.27 21.98 -4.62
N LEU A 24 -7.54 21.60 -3.58
CA LEU A 24 -6.82 22.56 -2.73
C LEU A 24 -5.81 23.37 -3.54
N SER A 25 -5.03 22.71 -4.41
CA SER A 25 -4.07 23.39 -5.27
C SER A 25 -4.73 24.30 -6.31
N LEU A 26 -5.93 23.97 -6.78
CA LEU A 26 -6.72 24.84 -7.65
C LEU A 26 -7.18 26.11 -6.94
N GLN A 27 -7.72 25.99 -5.72
CA GLN A 27 -8.21 27.12 -4.94
C GLN A 27 -7.08 28.06 -4.51
N ASP A 28 -5.91 27.50 -4.21
CA ASP A 28 -4.71 28.26 -3.86
C ASP A 28 -4.17 29.05 -5.07
N LYS A 29 -4.08 28.40 -6.23
CA LYS A 29 -3.53 29.02 -7.46
C LYS A 29 -4.51 29.94 -8.16
N PHE A 30 -5.81 29.69 -8.03
CA PHE A 30 -6.89 30.44 -8.67
C PHE A 30 -7.95 30.82 -7.60
N PRO A 31 -7.77 31.93 -6.87
CA PRO A 31 -8.64 32.29 -5.74
C PRO A 31 -10.13 32.46 -6.09
N GLU A 32 -10.44 32.88 -7.32
CA GLU A 32 -11.81 33.03 -7.83
C GLU A 32 -12.44 31.70 -8.29
N ASN A 33 -11.72 30.59 -8.15
CA ASN A 33 -12.17 29.28 -8.62
C ASN A 33 -13.26 28.70 -7.71
N VAL A 34 -14.46 28.52 -8.28
CA VAL A 34 -15.62 27.93 -7.60
C VAL A 34 -15.82 26.44 -7.92
N THR A 35 -14.75 25.75 -8.33
CA THR A 35 -14.83 24.33 -8.73
C THR A 35 -15.20 23.45 -7.54
N ARG A 36 -16.13 22.52 -7.75
CA ARG A 36 -16.48 21.49 -6.77
C ARG A 36 -15.61 20.25 -6.94
N ILE A 37 -15.38 19.52 -5.86
CA ILE A 37 -14.60 18.27 -5.89
C ILE A 37 -15.13 17.25 -6.92
N THR A 38 -16.44 17.20 -7.13
CA THR A 38 -17.09 16.33 -8.13
C THR A 38 -16.62 16.63 -9.55
N GLN A 39 -16.40 17.91 -9.88
CA GLN A 39 -15.86 18.30 -11.18
C GLN A 39 -14.40 17.87 -11.32
N VAL A 40 -13.60 17.93 -10.24
CA VAL A 40 -12.22 17.42 -10.23
C VAL A 40 -12.19 15.92 -10.49
N TYR A 41 -13.04 15.14 -9.81
CA TYR A 41 -13.18 13.71 -10.08
C TYR A 41 -13.52 13.42 -11.55
N LYS A 42 -14.49 14.15 -12.11
CA LYS A 42 -14.91 13.97 -13.51
C LYS A 42 -13.77 14.29 -14.49
N HIS A 43 -13.07 15.41 -14.31
CA HIS A 43 -11.96 15.79 -15.19
C HIS A 43 -10.78 14.82 -15.08
N LYS A 44 -10.38 14.46 -13.86
CA LYS A 44 -9.33 13.45 -13.64
C LYS A 44 -9.67 12.12 -14.32
N SER A 45 -10.92 11.65 -14.18
CA SER A 45 -11.36 10.42 -14.83
C SER A 45 -11.32 10.47 -16.36
N VAL A 46 -11.66 11.61 -16.98
CA VAL A 46 -11.55 11.78 -18.43
C VAL A 46 -10.08 11.70 -18.88
N ILE A 47 -9.19 12.40 -18.17
CA ILE A 47 -7.76 12.46 -18.48
C ILE A 47 -7.11 11.08 -18.30
N GLU A 48 -7.44 10.37 -17.23
CA GLU A 48 -6.96 9.00 -17.00
C GLU A 48 -7.43 8.06 -18.13
N LYS A 49 -8.67 8.20 -18.61
CA LYS A 49 -9.17 7.41 -19.75
C LYS A 49 -8.44 7.74 -21.05
N GLU A 50 -8.12 9.01 -21.31
CA GLU A 50 -7.35 9.42 -22.48
C GLU A 50 -5.93 8.86 -22.44
N ILE A 51 -5.26 8.91 -21.29
CA ILE A 51 -3.91 8.35 -21.08
C ILE A 51 -3.93 6.83 -21.28
N ARG A 52 -4.92 6.16 -20.69
CA ARG A 52 -5.11 4.70 -20.82
C ARG A 52 -5.35 4.28 -22.27
N GLY A 53 -6.12 5.09 -23.00
CA GLY A 53 -6.56 4.81 -24.36
C GLY A 53 -7.55 3.65 -24.41
N PRO A 54 -7.52 2.79 -25.46
CA PRO A 54 -8.46 1.68 -25.63
C PRO A 54 -8.19 0.50 -24.68
N ARG A 55 -7.12 0.56 -23.87
CA ARG A 55 -6.72 -0.52 -22.96
C ARG A 55 -7.69 -0.64 -21.79
N SER A 56 -7.89 -1.87 -21.30
CA SER A 56 -8.43 -2.10 -19.96
C SER A 56 -7.43 -1.63 -18.89
N GLU A 57 -7.87 -1.55 -17.63
CA GLU A 57 -6.99 -1.19 -16.50
C GLU A 57 -5.78 -2.12 -16.42
N ILE A 58 -5.99 -3.43 -16.58
CA ILE A 58 -4.91 -4.43 -16.46
C ILE A 58 -3.95 -4.38 -17.65
N GLN A 59 -4.46 -4.16 -18.87
CA GLN A 59 -3.61 -3.97 -20.05
C GLN A 59 -2.78 -2.68 -19.95
N HIS A 60 -3.35 -1.63 -19.36
CA HIS A 60 -2.59 -0.40 -19.13
C HIS A 60 -1.52 -0.59 -18.07
N LEU A 61 -1.80 -1.32 -16.99
CA LEU A 61 -0.80 -1.71 -15.99
C LEU A 61 0.37 -2.46 -16.64
N PHE A 62 0.10 -3.48 -17.46
CA PHE A 62 1.16 -4.21 -18.17
C PHE A 62 1.99 -3.29 -19.07
N LYS A 63 1.33 -2.37 -19.78
CA LYS A 63 2.05 -1.38 -20.61
C LYS A 63 2.98 -0.49 -19.77
N LEU A 64 2.53 -0.04 -18.59
CA LEU A 64 3.36 0.76 -17.68
C LEU A 64 4.54 -0.03 -17.11
N ILE A 65 4.34 -1.32 -16.79
CA ILE A 65 5.39 -2.23 -16.31
C ILE A 65 6.46 -2.41 -17.41
N GLU A 66 6.04 -2.66 -18.65
CA GLU A 66 6.93 -2.77 -19.81
C GLU A 66 7.70 -1.48 -20.08
N ASP A 67 7.00 -0.34 -20.12
CA ASP A 67 7.60 0.97 -20.40
C ASP A 67 8.60 1.40 -19.32
N ALA A 68 8.39 0.97 -18.08
CA ALA A 68 9.29 1.21 -16.96
C ALA A 68 10.44 0.18 -16.87
N GLY A 69 10.54 -0.77 -17.82
CA GLY A 69 11.63 -1.75 -17.86
C GLY A 69 11.56 -2.84 -16.79
N TYR A 70 10.40 -3.09 -16.20
CA TYR A 70 10.22 -4.17 -15.23
C TYR A 70 10.13 -5.52 -15.95
N VAL A 71 10.73 -6.55 -15.36
CA VAL A 71 10.40 -7.94 -15.70
C VAL A 71 9.10 -8.32 -15.01
N TYR A 72 8.23 -9.06 -15.69
CA TYR A 72 6.96 -9.48 -15.10
C TYR A 72 6.50 -10.84 -15.60
N TRP A 73 5.63 -11.46 -14.79
CA TRP A 73 4.93 -12.69 -15.08
C TRP A 73 3.47 -12.53 -14.68
N SER A 74 2.56 -13.16 -15.41
CA SER A 74 1.14 -13.17 -15.03
C SER A 74 0.45 -14.47 -15.42
N ARG A 75 -0.60 -14.81 -14.67
CA ARG A 75 -1.51 -15.93 -14.96
C ARG A 75 -2.91 -15.38 -15.21
N LYS A 76 -3.49 -15.73 -16.35
CA LYS A 76 -4.91 -15.50 -16.64
C LYS A 76 -5.75 -16.67 -16.14
N GLN A 77 -7.00 -16.42 -15.83
CA GLN A 77 -7.98 -17.49 -15.63
C GLN A 77 -8.44 -18.01 -17.00
N ASP A 78 -8.03 -19.23 -17.35
CA ASP A 78 -8.45 -19.95 -18.57
C ASP A 78 -8.48 -19.04 -19.81
N ASP A 79 -9.55 -19.11 -20.63
CA ASP A 79 -9.78 -18.27 -21.81
C ASP A 79 -10.33 -16.87 -21.47
N SER A 80 -10.23 -16.42 -20.21
CA SER A 80 -10.72 -15.10 -19.79
C SER A 80 -9.61 -14.04 -19.75
N GLU A 81 -10.01 -12.77 -19.87
CA GLU A 81 -9.12 -11.62 -19.68
C GLU A 81 -8.90 -11.25 -18.20
N VAL A 82 -9.34 -12.09 -17.27
CA VAL A 82 -9.17 -11.85 -15.83
C VAL A 82 -7.81 -12.37 -15.38
N VAL A 83 -6.93 -11.46 -14.96
CA VAL A 83 -5.64 -11.80 -14.35
C VAL A 83 -5.86 -12.27 -12.91
N ARG A 84 -5.37 -13.48 -12.60
CA ARG A 84 -5.44 -14.10 -11.27
C ARG A 84 -4.20 -13.82 -10.44
N GLU A 85 -3.05 -13.87 -11.09
CA GLU A 85 -1.75 -13.70 -10.45
C GLU A 85 -0.89 -12.79 -11.31
N ILE A 86 -0.14 -11.92 -10.65
CA ILE A 86 0.77 -11.00 -11.31
C ILE A 86 2.00 -10.80 -10.43
N PHE A 87 3.17 -10.84 -11.05
CA PHE A 87 4.46 -10.60 -10.41
C PHE A 87 5.24 -9.65 -11.31
N TRP A 88 5.90 -8.64 -10.74
CA TRP A 88 6.85 -7.80 -11.45
C TRP A 88 8.00 -7.39 -10.55
N ALA A 89 9.18 -7.18 -11.13
CA ALA A 89 10.36 -6.69 -10.45
C ALA A 89 11.20 -5.83 -11.40
N HIS A 90 11.81 -4.76 -10.89
CA HIS A 90 12.77 -4.00 -11.69
C HIS A 90 14.11 -4.75 -11.69
N PRO A 91 14.80 -4.89 -12.83
CA PRO A 91 16.12 -5.53 -12.88
C PRO A 91 17.13 -4.93 -11.89
N ASP A 92 17.03 -3.62 -11.63
CA ASP A 92 17.88 -2.91 -10.66
C ASP A 92 17.38 -2.98 -9.20
N SER A 93 16.56 -3.98 -8.86
CA SER A 93 16.18 -4.30 -7.48
C SER A 93 17.02 -5.47 -6.96
N PRO A 94 18.32 -5.25 -6.66
CA PRO A 94 19.17 -6.33 -6.24
C PRO A 94 18.77 -6.79 -4.82
N PRO A 95 19.12 -8.02 -4.42
CA PRO A 95 18.67 -8.61 -3.16
C PRO A 95 18.97 -7.76 -1.92
N GLU A 96 20.02 -6.93 -1.94
CA GLU A 96 20.39 -6.06 -0.82
C GLU A 96 19.38 -4.92 -0.60
N LYS A 97 18.52 -4.64 -1.58
CA LYS A 97 17.42 -3.66 -1.47
C LYS A 97 16.07 -4.32 -1.18
N TRP A 98 16.00 -5.64 -1.07
CA TRP A 98 14.74 -6.32 -0.79
C TRP A 98 14.29 -6.08 0.64
N MET A 99 13.00 -6.29 0.87
CA MET A 99 12.45 -6.19 2.21
C MET A 99 13.05 -7.27 3.12
N SER A 100 13.74 -6.82 4.17
CA SER A 100 14.37 -7.68 5.18
C SER A 100 13.71 -7.51 6.55
N LEU A 101 13.62 -8.61 7.30
CA LEU A 101 13.18 -8.61 8.69
C LEU A 101 14.38 -8.87 9.61
N PRO A 102 14.34 -8.37 10.87
CA PRO A 102 13.22 -7.70 11.53
C PRO A 102 13.06 -6.20 11.27
N ASP A 103 14.10 -5.51 10.79
CA ASP A 103 14.17 -4.04 10.76
C ASP A 103 13.01 -3.36 10.02
N MET A 104 12.67 -3.85 8.82
CA MET A 104 11.59 -3.25 8.03
C MET A 104 10.20 -3.55 8.60
N GLY A 105 10.07 -4.58 9.44
CA GLY A 105 8.81 -4.93 10.08
C GLY A 105 8.27 -3.80 10.97
N TYR A 106 9.16 -3.14 11.74
CA TYR A 106 8.78 -1.98 12.52
C TYR A 106 8.49 -0.75 11.67
N LEU A 107 9.24 -0.54 10.59
CA LEU A 107 9.00 0.59 9.69
C LEU A 107 7.59 0.51 9.10
N ILE A 108 7.18 -0.67 8.64
CA ILE A 108 5.84 -0.93 8.11
C ILE A 108 4.78 -0.73 9.21
N ALA A 109 4.96 -1.38 10.37
CA ALA A 109 3.99 -1.30 11.46
C ALA A 109 3.75 0.16 11.91
N ASN A 110 4.81 0.95 12.09
CA ASN A 110 4.70 2.35 12.50
C ASN A 110 4.15 3.24 11.38
N ARG A 111 4.65 3.10 10.15
CA ARG A 111 4.27 3.98 9.03
C ARG A 111 2.79 3.91 8.70
N TYR A 112 2.24 2.69 8.74
CA TYR A 112 0.86 2.42 8.39
C TYR A 112 -0.05 2.23 9.61
N ASN A 113 0.52 2.24 10.82
CA ASN A 113 -0.18 2.00 12.08
C ASN A 113 -1.01 0.70 12.05
N VAL A 114 -0.35 -0.40 11.66
CA VAL A 114 -0.93 -1.74 11.55
C VAL A 114 -0.20 -2.72 12.46
N VAL A 115 -0.87 -3.82 12.81
CA VAL A 115 -0.19 -5.00 13.34
C VAL A 115 0.33 -5.80 12.16
N LEU A 116 1.65 -5.88 11.99
CA LEU A 116 2.25 -6.71 10.95
C LEU A 116 2.59 -8.09 11.53
N VAL A 117 2.06 -9.14 10.92
CA VAL A 117 2.33 -10.53 11.29
C VAL A 117 3.12 -11.18 10.16
N CYS A 118 4.32 -11.63 10.47
CA CYS A 118 5.19 -12.31 9.52
C CYS A 118 5.15 -13.82 9.80
N LEU A 119 4.64 -14.58 8.84
CA LEU A 119 4.54 -16.03 8.88
C LEU A 119 5.75 -16.62 8.13
N GLY A 120 6.57 -17.37 8.84
CA GLY A 120 7.82 -17.90 8.32
C GLY A 120 8.59 -18.64 9.40
N ASN A 121 9.91 -18.68 9.28
CA ASN A 121 10.78 -19.24 10.30
C ASN A 121 11.79 -18.18 10.78
N PRO A 122 11.56 -17.55 11.96
CA PRO A 122 10.42 -17.71 12.87
C PRO A 122 9.16 -16.93 12.42
N CYS A 123 8.00 -17.30 12.97
CA CYS A 123 6.79 -16.47 12.91
C CYS A 123 6.88 -15.36 13.96
N ILE A 124 6.61 -14.11 13.57
CA ILE A 124 6.82 -12.93 14.42
C ILE A 124 5.67 -11.93 14.26
N THR A 125 5.28 -11.28 15.35
CA THR A 125 4.39 -10.10 15.36
C THR A 125 5.16 -8.81 15.60
N PHE A 126 4.88 -7.79 14.78
CA PHE A 126 5.37 -6.42 14.91
C PHE A 126 4.22 -5.49 15.25
N PHE A 127 4.25 -4.92 16.46
CA PHE A 127 3.38 -3.82 16.83
C PHE A 127 4.04 -2.47 16.51
N PRO A 128 3.25 -1.41 16.29
CA PRO A 128 3.77 -0.06 16.27
C PRO A 128 4.55 0.26 17.55
N MET A 129 5.64 1.00 17.41
CA MET A 129 6.57 1.33 18.49
C MET A 129 6.14 2.59 19.25
N THR A 130 5.43 3.50 18.60
CA THR A 130 5.21 4.85 19.12
C THR A 130 3.75 5.27 19.25
N SER A 131 2.80 4.51 18.69
CA SER A 131 1.36 4.80 18.76
C SER A 131 0.66 3.94 19.82
N SER A 132 -0.53 4.37 20.25
CA SER A 132 -1.44 3.56 21.06
C SER A 132 -2.26 2.60 20.22
N HIS A 133 -2.66 1.48 20.83
CA HIS A 133 -3.68 0.60 20.30
C HIS A 133 -4.99 1.35 20.01
N SER A 134 -5.64 0.97 18.89
CA SER A 134 -7.00 1.36 18.54
C SER A 134 -7.82 0.11 18.25
N PRO A 135 -9.10 0.04 18.66
CA PRO A 135 -9.96 -1.12 18.41
C PRO A 135 -10.11 -1.46 16.92
N ASN A 136 -10.01 -0.46 16.04
CA ASN A 136 -10.18 -0.59 14.59
C ASN A 136 -8.85 -0.80 13.84
N VAL A 137 -7.80 -1.28 14.52
CA VAL A 137 -6.52 -1.54 13.88
C VAL A 137 -6.64 -2.65 12.83
N SER A 138 -5.96 -2.47 11.70
CA SER A 138 -5.81 -3.53 10.70
C SER A 138 -4.66 -4.45 11.03
N ILE A 139 -4.85 -5.75 10.83
CA ILE A 139 -3.80 -6.78 10.93
C ILE A 139 -3.40 -7.18 9.53
N CYS A 140 -2.14 -6.94 9.17
CA CYS A 140 -1.57 -7.34 7.89
C CYS A 140 -0.72 -8.58 8.11
N CYS A 141 -1.04 -9.69 7.46
CA CYS A 141 -0.23 -10.91 7.55
C CYS A 141 0.53 -11.10 6.24
N ILE A 142 1.83 -11.34 6.34
CA ILE A 142 2.70 -11.63 5.21
C ILE A 142 3.44 -12.94 5.43
N GLY A 143 3.55 -13.77 4.39
CA GLY A 143 4.29 -15.02 4.40
C GLY A 143 5.58 -14.88 3.60
N PHE A 144 6.68 -15.42 4.12
CA PHE A 144 7.93 -15.51 3.36
C PHE A 144 7.98 -16.84 2.58
N VAL A 145 8.04 -16.75 1.26
CA VAL A 145 7.97 -17.87 0.33
C VAL A 145 9.27 -17.96 -0.46
N ASN A 146 9.77 -19.19 -0.64
CA ASN A 146 10.94 -19.50 -1.46
C ASN A 146 12.21 -18.68 -1.16
N GLN A 147 12.33 -18.17 0.07
CA GLN A 147 13.46 -17.35 0.53
C GLN A 147 13.69 -16.06 -0.29
N ASN A 148 12.70 -15.58 -1.04
CA ASN A 148 12.85 -14.40 -1.88
C ASN A 148 11.58 -13.56 -2.05
N HIS A 149 10.42 -14.08 -1.64
CA HIS A 149 9.15 -13.45 -1.96
C HIS A 149 8.27 -13.32 -0.74
N TRP A 150 7.57 -12.18 -0.66
CA TRP A 150 6.61 -11.90 0.39
C TRP A 150 5.21 -11.88 -0.22
N VAL A 151 4.32 -12.69 0.32
CA VAL A 151 2.92 -12.76 -0.10
C VAL A 151 2.02 -12.30 1.03
N GLN A 152 0.93 -11.60 0.71
CA GLN A 152 -0.11 -11.35 1.69
C GLN A 152 -0.86 -12.65 1.98
N VAL A 153 -1.10 -12.93 3.26
CA VAL A 153 -1.85 -14.09 3.73
C VAL A 153 -3.13 -13.61 4.41
N ASN A 154 -4.28 -14.10 3.97
CA ASN A 154 -5.55 -13.78 4.60
C ASN A 154 -5.84 -14.79 5.71
N MET A 155 -5.82 -14.33 6.96
CA MET A 155 -6.07 -15.14 8.14
C MET A 155 -7.56 -15.09 8.53
N LYS A 156 -8.06 -16.18 9.14
CA LYS A 156 -9.39 -16.20 9.74
C LYS A 156 -9.47 -15.22 10.92
N GLU A 157 -10.66 -14.70 11.18
CA GLU A 157 -10.89 -13.84 12.34
C GLU A 157 -10.51 -14.55 13.65
N GLY A 158 -9.95 -13.79 14.60
CA GLY A 158 -9.56 -14.33 15.91
C GLY A 158 -8.33 -15.23 15.91
N PHE A 159 -7.61 -15.39 14.79
CA PHE A 159 -6.41 -16.24 14.75
C PHE A 159 -5.37 -15.81 15.81
N PRO A 160 -4.64 -16.78 16.39
CA PRO A 160 -3.64 -16.48 17.40
C PRO A 160 -2.42 -15.78 16.77
N LEU A 161 -1.89 -14.78 17.45
CA LEU A 161 -0.74 -14.00 17.01
C LEU A 161 0.57 -14.67 17.44
N PRO A 162 1.56 -14.80 16.54
CA PRO A 162 2.90 -15.21 16.93
C PRO A 162 3.53 -14.29 17.97
N PRO A 163 4.60 -14.72 18.66
CA PRO A 163 5.29 -13.89 19.64
C PRO A 163 5.73 -12.53 19.10
N VAL A 164 5.75 -11.53 19.97
CA VAL A 164 6.36 -10.24 19.67
C VAL A 164 7.88 -10.34 19.88
N THR A 165 8.62 -9.70 18.98
CA THR A 165 10.08 -9.52 19.08
C THR A 165 10.54 -8.95 20.43
N LEU A 166 11.71 -9.39 20.89
CA LEU A 166 12.35 -8.84 22.09
C LEU A 166 12.66 -7.35 21.96
N ASP A 167 13.05 -6.90 20.76
CA ASP A 167 13.38 -5.49 20.51
C ASP A 167 12.18 -4.58 20.70
N TRP A 168 10.97 -5.02 20.32
CA TRP A 168 9.77 -4.24 20.60
C TRP A 168 9.58 -4.05 22.11
N ASN A 169 9.81 -5.11 22.90
CA ASN A 169 9.71 -5.02 24.35
C ASN A 169 10.69 -4.02 24.96
N LYS A 170 11.89 -3.93 24.36
CA LYS A 170 12.97 -3.08 24.84
C LYS A 170 12.83 -1.61 24.43
N PHE A 171 12.37 -1.34 23.21
CA PHE A 171 12.48 -0.01 22.60
C PHE A 171 11.14 0.71 22.39
N ARG A 172 10.00 0.05 22.66
CA ARG A 172 8.68 0.70 22.52
C ARG A 172 8.54 1.92 23.44
N SER A 173 7.71 2.87 23.01
CA SER A 173 7.27 3.96 23.89
C SER A 173 6.34 3.43 24.99
N HIS A 174 6.17 4.22 26.06
CA HIS A 174 5.20 3.87 27.10
C HIS A 174 3.79 3.71 26.52
N ILE A 175 3.35 4.60 25.63
CA ILE A 175 1.99 4.54 25.08
C ILE A 175 1.74 3.27 24.24
N ALA A 176 2.79 2.73 23.60
CA ALA A 176 2.71 1.51 22.81
C ALA A 176 2.50 0.23 23.66
N THR A 177 2.67 0.28 24.99
CA THR A 177 2.32 -0.85 25.87
C THR A 177 0.85 -1.29 25.75
N THR A 178 -0.02 -0.36 25.34
CA THR A 178 -1.45 -0.62 25.08
C THR A 178 -1.69 -1.68 24.00
N TRP A 179 -0.75 -1.90 23.07
CA TRP A 179 -0.85 -2.97 22.06
C TRP A 179 -0.85 -4.36 22.68
N MET A 180 0.05 -4.64 23.63
CA MET A 180 0.08 -5.93 24.33
C MET A 180 -1.19 -6.17 25.13
N LEU A 181 -1.72 -5.13 25.78
CA LEU A 181 -2.97 -5.24 26.53
C LEU A 181 -4.15 -5.54 25.61
N GLY A 182 -4.25 -4.82 24.48
CA GLY A 182 -5.32 -5.01 23.50
C GLY A 182 -5.30 -6.39 22.83
N PHE A 183 -4.13 -7.00 22.71
CA PHE A 183 -3.95 -8.30 22.05
C PHE A 183 -3.63 -9.47 23.00
N ALA A 184 -3.64 -9.26 24.33
CA ALA A 184 -3.20 -10.26 25.31
C ALA A 184 -3.88 -11.62 25.12
N GLY A 185 -5.19 -11.64 24.88
CA GLY A 185 -5.95 -12.87 24.65
C GLY A 185 -5.68 -13.59 23.33
N ARG A 186 -4.88 -12.99 22.43
CA ARG A 186 -4.51 -13.57 21.13
C ARG A 186 -3.04 -13.97 21.05
N MET A 187 -2.21 -13.56 21.99
CA MET A 187 -0.77 -13.83 21.96
C MET A 187 -0.47 -15.32 22.22
N GLN A 188 0.34 -15.94 21.37
CA GLN A 188 0.91 -17.25 21.64
C GLN A 188 2.11 -17.11 22.59
N HIS A 189 2.21 -18.04 23.54
CA HIS A 189 3.31 -18.18 24.49
C HIS A 189 4.36 -19.14 23.96
#